data_AF-A0A813EAS9-F1
#
_entry.id   AF-A0A813EAS9-F1
#
_cell.length_a   1.000
_cell.length_b   1.000
_cell.length_c   1.000
_cell.angle_alpha   90.00
_cell.angle_beta   90.00
_cell.angle_gamma   90.00
#
_symmetry.space_group_name_H-M   'P 1'
#
loop_
_entity.id
_entity.type
_entity.pdbx_description
1 polymer ?
#
loop_
_entity_poly.entity_id
_entity_poly.type
_entity_poly.pdbx_seq_one_letter_code
_entity_poly.pdbx_strand_id
1 'polypeptide(L)'
;MIRVCCLMRQVSVSRPRFDTRGLESADVEVLSATEWKKWKAALSPQELGALRLWRSGAILSPTRFVKVRDPTCPFCASEWASARHLWAECPHFEDRRQQLQTEVGFDAGWWSRQPPCTSKSGWVTFDAARTRGHRVAVSIAANKLGIDVVLALDCKLGEPPAPEASEGRHAA
;
A
#
# COMPACT_ATOMS: atom_id res chain seq x y z
N MET A 1 29.83 8.17 -37.71
CA MET A 1 30.12 8.27 -36.25
C MET A 1 29.10 9.22 -35.63
N ILE A 2 28.16 8.72 -34.82
CA ILE A 2 27.14 9.55 -34.16
C ILE A 2 27.67 9.91 -32.77
N ARG A 3 28.03 11.18 -32.57
CA ARG A 3 28.35 11.73 -31.24
C ARG A 3 27.04 11.98 -30.50
N VAL A 4 26.63 11.05 -29.65
CA VAL A 4 25.56 11.27 -28.68
C VAL A 4 26.16 12.11 -27.55
N CYS A 5 26.06 13.44 -27.66
CA CYS A 5 26.29 14.36 -26.55
C CYS A 5 25.15 14.20 -25.55
N CYS A 6 25.34 13.30 -24.59
CA CYS A 6 24.44 13.13 -23.46
C CYS A 6 24.64 14.31 -22.50
N LEU A 7 23.95 15.42 -22.74
CA LEU A 7 23.82 16.52 -21.79
C LEU A 7 23.07 15.97 -20.57
N MET A 8 23.82 15.61 -19.53
CA MET A 8 23.30 15.29 -18.20
C MET A 8 22.61 16.54 -17.66
N ARG A 9 21.31 16.68 -17.98
CA ARG A 9 20.47 17.76 -17.44
C ARG A 9 20.34 17.50 -15.95
N GLN A 10 21.03 18.30 -15.15
CA GLN A 10 20.98 18.24 -13.71
C GLN A 10 19.52 18.48 -13.28
N VAL A 11 18.85 17.42 -12.81
CA VAL A 11 17.47 17.51 -12.36
C VAL A 11 17.48 18.26 -11.03
N SER A 12 17.13 19.54 -11.06
CA SER A 12 16.91 20.33 -9.86
C SER A 12 15.62 19.86 -9.19
N VAL A 13 15.76 19.05 -8.13
CA VAL A 13 14.61 18.59 -7.32
C VAL A 13 14.21 19.73 -6.40
N SER A 14 13.18 20.50 -6.76
CA SER A 14 12.86 21.78 -6.13
C SER A 14 12.31 21.69 -4.70
N ARG A 15 11.91 20.51 -4.21
CA ARG A 15 11.60 20.22 -2.79
C ARG A 15 11.80 18.72 -2.55
N PRO A 16 12.35 18.28 -1.40
CA PRO A 16 12.38 16.86 -1.07
C PRO A 16 10.95 16.35 -0.98
N ARG A 17 10.57 15.43 -1.88
CA ARG A 17 9.29 14.75 -1.73
C ARG A 17 9.39 13.81 -0.54
N PHE A 18 8.51 13.98 0.45
CA PHE A 18 8.50 13.10 1.63
C PHE A 18 8.11 11.65 1.29
N ASP A 19 7.64 11.38 0.07
CA ASP A 19 7.29 10.05 -0.44
C ASP A 19 8.51 9.18 -0.78
N THR A 20 9.75 9.69 -0.70
CA THR A 20 10.98 8.92 -0.93
C THR A 20 11.72 8.47 0.33
N ARG A 21 11.32 8.92 1.53
CA ARG A 21 11.99 8.52 2.80
C ARG A 21 11.86 7.03 3.01
N GLY A 22 12.90 6.27 3.32
CA GLY A 22 12.81 4.82 3.59
C GLY A 22 12.95 3.92 2.36
N LEU A 23 13.19 4.47 1.17
CA LEU A 23 13.57 3.70 -0.03
C LEU A 23 14.89 2.94 0.21
N GLU A 24 15.82 3.57 0.92
CA GLU A 24 17.09 3.02 1.38
C GLU A 24 16.93 1.81 2.33
N SER A 25 15.75 1.67 2.93
CA SER A 25 15.41 0.61 3.88
C SER A 25 14.67 -0.56 3.23
N ALA A 26 14.53 -0.58 1.90
CA ALA A 26 13.94 -1.71 1.19
C ALA A 26 14.84 -2.95 1.31
N ASP A 27 14.30 -4.03 1.87
CA ASP A 27 15.03 -5.29 2.04
C ASP A 27 15.09 -6.06 0.71
N VAL A 28 16.15 -5.79 -0.07
CA VAL A 28 16.41 -6.44 -1.36
C VAL A 28 16.68 -7.94 -1.19
N GLU A 29 17.22 -8.37 -0.04
CA GLU A 29 17.47 -9.79 0.24
C GLU A 29 16.16 -10.55 0.33
N VAL A 30 15.16 -9.97 1.01
CA VAL A 30 13.81 -10.52 1.10
C VAL A 30 13.17 -10.69 -0.27
N LEU A 31 13.26 -9.67 -1.12
CA LEU A 31 12.67 -9.71 -2.47
C LEU A 31 13.37 -10.70 -3.40
N SER A 32 14.64 -11.00 -3.13
CA SER A 32 15.44 -11.95 -3.89
C SER A 32 15.30 -13.39 -3.39
N ALA A 33 14.70 -13.59 -2.21
CA ALA A 33 14.52 -14.89 -1.58
C ALA A 33 13.65 -15.84 -2.41
N THR A 34 13.96 -17.13 -2.34
CA THR A 34 13.26 -18.18 -3.08
C THR A 34 11.80 -18.31 -2.63
N GLU A 35 11.56 -18.16 -1.33
CA GLU A 35 10.25 -18.23 -0.69
C GLU A 35 9.34 -17.10 -1.18
N TRP A 36 9.87 -15.87 -1.27
CA TRP A 36 9.16 -14.73 -1.85
C TRP A 36 8.79 -14.97 -3.31
N LYS A 37 9.73 -15.47 -4.12
CA LYS A 37 9.50 -15.79 -5.54
C LYS A 37 8.45 -16.88 -5.71
N LYS A 38 8.50 -17.94 -4.90
CA LYS A 38 7.51 -19.02 -4.88
C LYS A 38 6.13 -18.51 -4.51
N TRP A 39 6.00 -17.73 -3.43
CA TRP A 39 4.73 -17.14 -3.04
C TRP A 39 4.14 -16.26 -4.15
N LYS A 40 4.94 -15.37 -4.72
CA LYS A 40 4.49 -14.49 -5.82
C LYS A 40 4.03 -15.27 -7.05
N ALA A 41 4.69 -16.38 -7.39
CA ALA A 41 4.34 -17.22 -8.53
C ALA A 41 3.02 -18.00 -8.31
N ALA A 42 2.62 -18.20 -7.06
CA ALA A 42 1.38 -18.89 -6.70
C ALA A 42 0.14 -17.96 -6.68
N LEU A 43 0.32 -16.65 -6.83
CA LEU A 43 -0.79 -15.69 -6.85
C LEU A 43 -1.62 -15.83 -8.14
N SER A 44 -2.94 -15.68 -8.01
CA SER A 44 -3.83 -15.55 -9.16
C SER A 44 -3.51 -14.28 -9.98
N PRO A 45 -3.95 -14.20 -11.25
CA PRO A 45 -3.76 -13.00 -12.07
C PRO A 45 -4.31 -11.73 -11.41
N GLN A 46 -5.47 -11.82 -10.74
CA GLN A 46 -6.10 -10.71 -10.03
C GLN A 46 -5.24 -10.25 -8.84
N GLU A 47 -4.81 -11.17 -7.98
CA GLU A 47 -3.94 -10.86 -6.83
C GLU A 47 -2.58 -10.31 -7.27
N LEU A 48 -2.02 -10.83 -8.36
CA LEU A 48 -0.76 -10.32 -8.91
C LEU A 48 -0.93 -8.89 -9.45
N GLY A 49 -2.08 -8.58 -10.06
CA GLY A 49 -2.46 -7.22 -10.46
C GLY A 49 -2.56 -6.29 -9.26
N ALA A 50 -3.29 -6.72 -8.23
CA ALA A 50 -3.42 -5.99 -6.96
C ALA A 50 -2.06 -5.75 -6.29
N LEU A 51 -1.19 -6.77 -6.25
CA LEU A 51 0.17 -6.65 -5.70
C LEU A 51 1.01 -5.62 -6.47
N ARG A 52 0.89 -5.55 -7.80
CA ARG A 52 1.60 -4.55 -8.62
C ARG A 52 1.10 -3.14 -8.34
N LEU A 53 -0.21 -2.94 -8.21
CA LEU A 53 -0.80 -1.66 -7.82
C LEU A 53 -0.35 -1.25 -6.42
N TRP A 54 -0.44 -2.18 -5.47
CA TRP A 54 0.02 -2.00 -4.10
C TRP A 54 1.48 -1.55 -4.04
N ARG A 55 2.39 -2.30 -4.66
CA ARG A 55 3.85 -2.07 -4.60
C ARG A 55 4.35 -0.92 -5.47
N SER A 56 3.59 -0.46 -6.45
CA SER A 56 3.89 0.78 -7.20
C SER A 56 3.33 2.03 -6.49
N GLY A 57 2.67 1.81 -5.36
CA GLY A 57 1.91 2.77 -4.59
C GLY A 57 0.71 3.34 -5.33
N ALA A 58 0.39 2.83 -6.53
CA ALA A 58 -0.66 3.32 -7.41
C ALA A 58 -2.06 2.93 -6.94
N ILE A 59 -2.23 2.74 -5.64
CA ILE A 59 -3.52 2.49 -5.02
C ILE A 59 -4.40 3.73 -5.12
N LEU A 60 -5.71 3.51 -5.22
CA LEU A 60 -6.73 4.54 -5.26
C LEU A 60 -6.99 5.12 -3.86
N SER A 61 -5.94 5.54 -3.14
CA SER A 61 -6.15 6.21 -1.85
C SER A 61 -6.74 7.61 -2.09
N PRO A 62 -7.67 8.08 -1.24
CA PRO A 62 -8.31 9.40 -1.37
C PRO A 62 -7.31 10.55 -1.60
N THR A 63 -6.15 10.50 -0.92
CA THR A 63 -5.07 11.49 -1.06
C THR A 63 -4.34 11.52 -2.42
N ARG A 64 -4.41 10.44 -3.22
CA ARG A 64 -3.68 10.33 -4.50
C ARG A 64 -4.55 10.71 -5.70
N PHE A 65 -5.87 10.65 -5.55
CA PHE A 65 -6.81 11.12 -6.55
C PHE A 65 -7.47 12.40 -6.06
N VAL A 66 -6.84 13.54 -6.34
CA VAL A 66 -7.38 14.90 -6.13
C VAL A 66 -8.76 15.10 -6.80
N LYS A 67 -9.15 14.20 -7.71
CA LYS A 67 -10.48 14.17 -8.34
C LYS A 67 -11.57 13.49 -7.49
N VAL A 68 -11.20 12.72 -6.46
CA VAL A 68 -12.17 12.16 -5.51
C VAL A 68 -12.62 13.32 -4.64
N ARG A 69 -13.92 13.65 -4.72
CA ARG A 69 -14.53 14.79 -4.02
C ARG A 69 -14.49 14.67 -2.49
N ASP A 70 -14.21 13.47 -2.00
CA ASP A 70 -14.20 13.13 -0.58
C ASP A 70 -12.84 12.52 -0.17
N PRO A 71 -12.02 13.20 0.64
CA PRO A 71 -10.75 12.68 1.11
C PRO A 71 -10.90 11.60 2.21
N THR A 72 -12.11 11.16 2.55
CA THR A 72 -12.34 10.19 3.61
C THR A 72 -12.05 8.74 3.21
N CYS A 73 -11.65 7.95 4.20
CA CYS A 73 -11.52 6.51 4.08
C CYS A 73 -12.90 5.89 3.78
N PRO A 74 -13.05 5.08 2.72
CA PRO A 74 -14.33 4.46 2.38
C PRO A 74 -14.81 3.40 3.38
N PHE A 75 -14.01 3.13 4.43
CA PHE A 75 -14.28 2.09 5.42
C PHE A 75 -14.45 2.59 6.86
N CYS A 76 -13.95 3.77 7.21
CA CYS A 76 -13.97 4.25 8.60
C CYS A 76 -14.04 5.78 8.78
N ALA A 77 -14.45 6.53 7.75
CA ALA A 77 -14.64 7.98 7.77
C ALA A 77 -13.40 8.83 8.13
N SER A 78 -12.22 8.22 8.29
CA SER A 78 -10.96 8.93 8.55
C SER A 78 -10.63 9.87 7.39
N GLU A 79 -10.45 11.16 7.65
CA GLU A 79 -10.08 12.15 6.64
C GLU A 79 -8.64 11.95 6.16
N TRP A 80 -8.39 12.31 4.89
CA TRP A 80 -7.07 12.23 4.25
C TRP A 80 -6.42 10.85 4.34
N ALA A 81 -7.23 9.80 4.21
CA ALA A 81 -6.76 8.43 4.33
C ALA A 81 -5.68 8.12 3.28
N SER A 82 -4.49 7.81 3.77
CA SER A 82 -3.35 7.37 2.95
C SER A 82 -3.31 5.86 2.80
N ALA A 83 -2.42 5.36 1.94
CA ALA A 83 -2.08 3.93 1.89
C ALA A 83 -1.70 3.37 3.26
N ARG A 84 -0.93 4.14 4.05
CA ARG A 84 -0.55 3.77 5.41
C ARG A 84 -1.76 3.65 6.31
N HIS A 85 -2.72 4.57 6.21
CA HIS A 85 -3.94 4.48 7.00
C HIS A 85 -4.68 3.17 6.75
N LEU A 86 -4.97 2.85 5.47
CA LEU A 86 -5.66 1.61 5.10
C LEU A 86 -4.92 0.36 5.63
N TRP A 87 -3.60 0.37 5.57
CA TRP A 87 -2.78 -0.79 5.92
C TRP A 87 -2.51 -0.93 7.42
N ALA A 88 -2.20 0.15 8.14
CA ALA A 88 -1.79 0.10 9.55
C ALA A 88 -2.86 0.51 10.55
N GLU A 89 -3.87 1.29 10.16
CA GLU A 89 -4.74 2.02 11.11
C GLU A 89 -6.23 1.74 10.89
N CYS A 90 -6.66 1.49 9.66
CA CYS A 90 -8.07 1.36 9.31
C CYS A 90 -8.71 0.16 10.02
N PRO A 91 -9.76 0.34 10.85
CA PRO A 91 -10.40 -0.73 11.62
C PRO A 91 -10.95 -1.88 10.76
N HIS A 92 -11.37 -1.59 9.53
CA HIS A 92 -11.88 -2.61 8.60
C HIS A 92 -10.88 -3.73 8.31
N PHE A 93 -9.57 -3.45 8.41
CA PHE A 93 -8.51 -4.42 8.18
C PHE A 93 -7.85 -4.93 9.48
N GLU A 94 -8.41 -4.61 10.64
CA GLU A 94 -7.81 -4.95 11.94
C GLU A 94 -7.77 -6.46 12.17
N ASP A 95 -8.89 -7.15 11.99
CA ASP A 95 -8.96 -8.62 12.14
C ASP A 95 -7.95 -9.32 11.22
N ARG A 96 -7.82 -8.81 9.99
CA ARG A 96 -6.87 -9.33 9.01
C ARG A 96 -5.42 -9.09 9.43
N ARG A 97 -5.09 -7.92 10.00
CA ARG A 97 -3.77 -7.65 10.58
C ARG A 97 -3.48 -8.62 11.72
N GLN A 98 -4.40 -8.81 12.66
CA GLN A 98 -4.22 -9.68 13.82
C GLN A 98 -4.02 -11.15 13.40
N GLN A 99 -4.78 -11.61 12.40
CA GLN A 99 -4.59 -12.93 11.81
C GLN A 99 -3.17 -13.08 11.26
N LEU A 100 -2.70 -12.14 10.43
CA LEU A 100 -1.37 -12.19 9.81
C LEU A 100 -0.23 -12.07 10.84
N GLN A 101 -0.43 -11.27 11.90
CA GLN A 101 0.49 -11.18 13.04
C GLN A 101 0.64 -12.54 13.72
N THR A 102 -0.49 -13.21 13.98
CA THR A 102 -0.52 -14.53 14.63
C THR A 102 0.09 -15.61 13.75
N GLU A 103 -0.22 -15.61 12.45
CA GLU A 103 0.32 -16.57 11.47
C GLU A 103 1.84 -16.53 11.36
N VAL A 104 2.45 -15.34 11.46
CA VAL A 104 3.89 -15.16 11.22
C VAL A 104 4.69 -14.99 12.53
N GLY A 105 4.08 -14.48 13.59
CA GLY A 105 4.71 -14.30 14.90
C GLY A 105 5.58 -13.04 15.01
N PHE A 106 5.06 -11.88 14.60
CA PHE A 106 5.74 -10.58 14.77
C PHE A 106 4.93 -9.59 15.61
N ASP A 107 5.62 -8.57 16.12
CA ASP A 107 5.05 -7.57 17.03
C ASP A 107 3.90 -6.76 16.39
N ALA A 108 2.80 -6.60 17.12
CA ALA A 108 1.64 -5.84 16.66
C ALA A 108 1.97 -4.36 16.41
N GLY A 109 2.90 -3.79 17.18
CA GLY A 109 3.39 -2.42 16.95
C GLY A 109 4.18 -2.26 15.64
N TRP A 110 4.55 -3.34 14.95
CA TRP A 110 5.30 -3.25 13.71
C TRP A 110 4.55 -2.50 12.62
N TRP A 111 3.23 -2.70 12.50
CA TRP A 111 2.41 -2.02 11.48
C TRP A 111 2.48 -0.49 11.63
N SER A 112 2.37 0.04 12.84
CA SER A 112 2.36 1.49 13.08
C SER A 112 3.74 2.15 12.96
N ARG A 113 4.82 1.39 13.22
CA ARG A 113 6.21 1.85 13.09
C ARG A 113 6.68 2.04 11.64
N GLN A 114 5.93 1.53 10.67
CA GLN A 114 6.33 1.68 9.27
C GLN A 114 6.26 3.14 8.80
N PRO A 115 7.24 3.61 8.02
CA PRO A 115 7.24 4.98 7.52
C PRO A 115 6.07 5.23 6.55
N PRO A 116 5.60 6.48 6.39
CA PRO A 116 4.48 6.81 5.50
C PRO A 116 4.68 6.58 3.99
N CYS A 117 5.91 6.36 3.51
CA CYS A 117 6.27 6.27 2.09
C CYS A 117 5.95 4.94 1.39
N THR A 118 5.53 3.94 2.17
CA THR A 118 5.83 2.50 1.96
C THR A 118 5.11 1.83 0.81
N SER A 119 4.22 2.57 0.16
CA SER A 119 3.48 2.06 -0.99
C SER A 119 4.37 1.80 -2.22
N LYS A 120 5.54 2.45 -2.38
CA LYS A 120 6.31 2.40 -3.65
C LYS A 120 7.42 1.36 -3.78
N SER A 121 7.85 0.65 -2.73
CA SER A 121 9.12 -0.11 -2.86
C SER A 121 9.35 -1.28 -1.91
N GLY A 122 8.52 -1.47 -0.89
CA GLY A 122 8.70 -2.55 0.08
C GLY A 122 8.76 -2.01 1.49
N TRP A 123 7.93 -2.60 2.32
CA TRP A 123 7.85 -2.32 3.75
C TRP A 123 9.20 -2.61 4.42
N VAL A 124 9.58 -1.80 5.40
CA VAL A 124 10.84 -1.93 6.13
C VAL A 124 10.75 -3.17 7.00
N THR A 125 11.32 -4.27 6.53
CA THR A 125 11.31 -5.56 7.22
C THR A 125 12.58 -5.82 8.03
N PHE A 126 13.61 -4.98 7.92
CA PHE A 126 14.84 -5.11 8.70
C PHE A 126 14.58 -5.16 10.21
N ASP A 127 13.67 -4.31 10.70
CA ASP A 127 13.28 -4.29 12.12
C ASP A 127 12.13 -5.26 12.45
N ALA A 128 11.60 -5.97 11.46
CA ALA A 128 10.51 -6.92 11.68
C ALA A 128 11.00 -8.21 12.36
N ALA A 129 12.19 -8.67 11.99
CA ALA A 129 12.73 -9.92 12.49
C ALA A 129 14.25 -10.05 12.33
N ARG A 130 14.87 -10.82 13.22
CA ARG A 130 16.33 -11.08 13.22
C ARG A 130 16.80 -11.96 12.07
N THR A 131 15.98 -12.92 11.62
CA THR A 131 16.36 -13.91 10.61
C THR A 131 15.80 -13.52 9.24
N ARG A 132 16.55 -13.79 8.16
CA ARG A 132 16.10 -13.55 6.78
C ARG A 132 14.77 -14.25 6.50
N GLY A 133 14.64 -15.51 6.90
CA GLY A 133 13.41 -16.29 6.70
C GLY A 133 12.18 -15.64 7.33
N HIS A 134 12.32 -15.13 8.56
CA HIS A 134 11.21 -14.45 9.23
C HIS A 134 10.93 -13.08 8.59
N ARG A 135 11.95 -12.30 8.18
CA ARG A 135 11.72 -11.06 7.40
C ARG A 135 10.95 -11.32 6.10
N VAL A 136 11.25 -12.43 5.41
CA VAL A 136 10.51 -12.84 4.21
C VAL A 136 9.05 -13.14 4.54
N ALA A 137 8.80 -13.90 5.61
CA ALA A 137 7.43 -14.21 6.05
C ALA A 137 6.63 -12.95 6.42
N VAL A 138 7.24 -12.00 7.15
CA VAL A 138 6.59 -10.71 7.47
C VAL A 138 6.33 -9.90 6.20
N SER A 139 7.27 -9.87 5.26
CA SER A 139 7.06 -9.20 3.97
C SER A 139 5.89 -9.80 3.19
N ILE A 140 5.78 -11.12 3.16
CA ILE A 140 4.66 -11.83 2.52
C ILE A 140 3.35 -11.44 3.20
N ALA A 141 3.27 -11.49 4.53
CA ALA A 141 2.09 -11.08 5.30
C ALA A 141 1.69 -9.62 5.02
N ALA A 142 2.66 -8.70 5.05
CA ALA A 142 2.44 -7.29 4.74
C ALA A 142 1.86 -7.08 3.34
N ASN A 143 2.32 -7.85 2.35
CA ASN A 143 1.85 -7.74 0.97
C ASN A 143 0.53 -8.48 0.73
N LYS A 144 0.21 -9.54 1.49
CA LYS A 144 -1.14 -10.12 1.51
C LYS A 144 -2.16 -9.06 1.94
N LEU A 145 -1.91 -8.35 3.03
CA LEU A 145 -2.79 -7.27 3.47
C LEU A 145 -2.89 -6.16 2.42
N GLY A 146 -1.77 -5.82 1.76
CA GLY A 146 -1.77 -4.85 0.67
C GLY A 146 -2.66 -5.25 -0.52
N ILE A 147 -2.66 -6.54 -0.88
CA ILE A 147 -3.57 -7.10 -1.88
C ILE A 147 -5.02 -6.95 -1.41
N ASP A 148 -5.32 -7.35 -0.18
CA ASP A 148 -6.66 -7.27 0.41
C ASP A 148 -7.20 -5.82 0.38
N VAL A 149 -6.35 -4.83 0.69
CA VAL A 149 -6.68 -3.40 0.61
C VAL A 149 -7.04 -2.98 -0.82
N VAL A 150 -6.24 -3.37 -1.82
CA VAL A 150 -6.49 -2.99 -3.21
C VAL A 150 -7.79 -3.60 -3.73
N LEU A 151 -8.04 -4.88 -3.43
CA LEU A 151 -9.26 -5.56 -3.85
C LEU A 151 -10.51 -4.96 -3.18
N ALA A 152 -10.42 -4.62 -1.89
CA ALA A 152 -11.52 -3.97 -1.17
C ALA A 152 -11.83 -2.56 -1.74
N LEU A 153 -10.80 -1.78 -2.08
CA LEU A 153 -10.98 -0.48 -2.73
C LEU A 153 -11.62 -0.60 -4.11
N ASP A 154 -11.19 -1.57 -4.92
CA ASP A 154 -11.75 -1.82 -6.26
C ASP A 154 -13.24 -2.17 -6.16
N CYS A 155 -13.60 -3.04 -5.21
CA CYS A 155 -14.99 -3.38 -4.92
C CYS A 155 -15.82 -2.15 -4.49
N LYS A 156 -15.28 -1.30 -3.60
CA LYS A 156 -16.00 -0.11 -3.10
C LYS A 156 -16.12 1.01 -4.11
N LEU A 157 -15.12 1.21 -4.97
CA LEU A 157 -15.11 2.28 -5.97
C LEU A 157 -15.82 1.88 -7.27
N GLY A 158 -16.03 0.58 -7.49
CA GLY A 158 -16.86 0.06 -8.57
C GLY A 158 -18.37 0.13 -8.28
N GLU A 159 -18.78 0.35 -7.03
CA GLU A 159 -20.18 0.55 -6.67
C GLU A 159 -20.68 1.89 -7.24
N PRO A 160 -21.81 1.95 -7.97
CA PRO A 160 -22.41 3.22 -8.34
C PRO A 160 -22.76 4.00 -7.07
N PRO A 161 -22.65 5.34 -7.07
CA PRO A 161 -23.01 6.13 -5.90
C PRO A 161 -24.43 5.75 -5.48
N ALA A 162 -24.62 5.52 -4.17
CA ALA A 162 -25.95 5.30 -3.62
C ALA A 162 -26.87 6.42 -4.12
N PRO A 163 -28.10 6.11 -4.59
CA PRO A 163 -29.01 7.14 -5.06
C PRO A 163 -29.11 8.19 -3.97
N GLU A 164 -28.71 9.44 -4.28
CA GLU A 164 -28.85 10.56 -3.35
C GLU A 164 -30.29 10.50 -2.85
N ALA A 165 -30.47 10.29 -1.54
CA ALA A 165 -31.78 10.30 -0.94
C ALA A 165 -32.38 11.64 -1.33
N SER A 166 -33.32 11.65 -2.27
CA SER A 166 -33.87 12.88 -2.81
C SER A 166 -34.57 13.53 -1.64
N GLU A 167 -33.89 14.49 -1.00
CA GLU A 167 -34.47 15.33 0.02
C GLU A 167 -35.76 15.86 -0.60
N GLY A 168 -36.87 15.39 -0.02
CA GLY A 168 -38.19 15.73 -0.49
C GLY A 168 -38.27 17.23 -0.55
N ARG A 169 -38.21 17.79 -1.76
CA ARG A 169 -38.63 19.16 -2.00
C ARG A 169 -40.09 19.19 -1.62
N HIS A 170 -40.36 19.61 -0.38
CA HIS A 170 -41.68 20.01 0.05
C HIS A 170 -42.15 21.06 -0.95
N ALA A 171 -43.07 20.65 -1.82
CA ALA A 171 -43.90 21.56 -2.57
C ALA A 171 -44.74 22.31 -1.54
N ALA A 172 -44.45 23.61 -1.40
CA ALA A 172 -45.35 24.56 -0.76
C ALA A 172 -46.44 24.97 -1.75
#